data_AF-A0A962IPC4-F1
#
_entry.id   AF-A0A962IPC4-F1
#
_cell.length_a   1.000
_cell.length_b   1.000
_cell.length_c   1.000
_cell.angle_alpha   90.00
_cell.angle_beta   90.00
_cell.angle_gamma   90.00
#
_symmetry.space_group_name_H-M   'P 1'
#
loop_
_entity.id
_entity.type
_entity.pdbx_description
1 polymer ?
#
loop_
_entity_poly.entity_id
_entity_poly.type
_entity_poly.pdbx_seq_one_letter_code
_entity_poly.pdbx_strand_id
1 'polypeptide(L)'
;MIKVGGIYHHDAYYADPDTGELLGKYLLVLALPAGDDIVFRVLTSRHARLRPSGCHHGNPYPGYALGTPGGELSKPTWVDLRPQDDYDADVFLGRLRKGSIRFVAQLDAERLRAAMACAAAADDTSNHQARCIRDAMAG
;
A
#
# COMPACT_ATOMS: atom_id res chain seq x y z
N MET A 1 15.15 -8.33 -1.87
CA MET A 1 14.28 -8.49 -3.05
C MET A 1 12.89 -8.00 -2.65
N ILE A 2 12.24 -7.20 -3.49
CA ILE A 2 10.88 -6.70 -3.24
C ILE A 2 9.90 -7.86 -3.52
N LYS A 3 8.78 -7.88 -2.79
CA LYS A 3 7.77 -8.95 -2.85
C LYS A 3 6.38 -8.36 -2.94
N VAL A 4 5.55 -8.92 -3.83
CA VAL A 4 4.11 -8.68 -3.85
C VAL A 4 3.50 -9.17 -2.53
N GLY A 5 2.61 -8.36 -1.96
CA GLY A 5 2.07 -8.54 -0.61
C GLY A 5 3.04 -8.22 0.52
N GLY A 6 4.26 -7.78 0.20
CA GLY A 6 5.18 -7.27 1.19
C GLY A 6 4.71 -5.92 1.73
N ILE A 7 4.75 -5.78 3.05
CA ILE A 7 4.55 -4.53 3.77
C ILE A 7 5.92 -3.96 4.09
N TYR A 8 6.14 -2.71 3.73
CA TYR A 8 7.39 -1.98 3.94
C TYR A 8 7.15 -0.71 4.74
N HIS A 9 8.02 -0.39 5.69
CA HIS A 9 8.05 0.90 6.35
C HIS A 9 9.01 1.81 5.60
N HIS A 10 8.53 2.98 5.20
CA HIS A 10 9.31 4.05 4.61
C HIS A 10 9.44 5.18 5.63
N ASP A 11 10.65 5.48 6.10
CA ASP A 11 10.85 6.38 7.25
C ASP A 11 10.57 7.86 6.93
N ALA A 12 10.75 8.26 5.68
CA ALA A 12 10.64 9.65 5.22
C ALA A 12 9.76 9.79 3.95
N TYR A 13 8.50 9.37 4.03
CA TYR A 13 7.61 9.22 2.87
C TYR A 13 7.04 10.55 2.38
N TYR A 14 6.63 11.44 3.28
CA TYR A 14 6.05 12.75 2.95
C TYR A 14 6.51 13.79 3.95
N ALA A 15 6.58 15.05 3.52
CA ALA A 15 6.79 16.16 4.44
C ALA A 15 5.47 16.53 5.09
N ASP A 16 5.47 16.71 6.41
CA ASP A 16 4.40 17.38 7.12
C ASP A 16 4.26 18.81 6.56
N PRO A 17 3.05 19.23 6.14
CA PRO A 17 2.87 20.52 5.50
C PRO A 17 3.10 21.71 6.43
N ASP A 18 2.95 21.52 7.75
CA ASP A 18 3.08 22.59 8.74
C ASP A 18 4.52 22.71 9.24
N THR A 19 5.19 21.58 9.49
CA THR A 19 6.53 21.55 10.09
C THR A 19 7.66 21.28 9.10
N GLY A 20 7.35 20.76 7.91
CA GLY A 20 8.33 20.27 6.95
C GLY A 20 9.04 18.96 7.37
N GLU A 21 8.67 18.39 8.52
CA GLU A 21 9.25 17.15 9.02
C GLU A 21 8.93 15.98 8.08
N LEU A 22 9.92 15.16 7.75
CA LEU A 22 9.68 13.97 6.94
C LEU A 22 9.08 12.86 7.81
N LEU A 23 7.84 12.48 7.49
CA LEU A 23 7.07 11.48 8.22
C LEU A 23 7.01 10.15 7.48
N GLY A 24 7.00 9.08 8.28
CA GLY A 24 6.97 7.72 7.77
C GLY A 24 5.59 7.24 7.31
N LYS A 25 5.59 6.23 6.43
CA LYS A 25 4.41 5.49 6.01
C LYS A 25 4.71 4.01 5.85
N TYR A 26 3.66 3.21 5.97
CA TYR A 26 3.70 1.80 5.60
C TYR A 26 3.11 1.65 4.20
N LEU A 27 3.78 0.84 3.36
CA LEU A 27 3.47 0.62 1.96
C LEU A 27 3.14 -0.86 1.78
N LEU A 28 2.04 -1.18 1.09
CA LEU A 28 1.70 -2.52 0.65
C LEU A 28 1.95 -2.61 -0.86
N VAL A 29 2.87 -3.48 -1.27
CA VAL A 29 3.16 -3.74 -2.69
C VAL A 29 2.07 -4.65 -3.26
N LEU A 30 1.39 -4.18 -4.31
CA LEU A 30 0.28 -4.89 -4.96
C LEU A 30 0.69 -5.54 -6.28
N ALA A 31 1.65 -4.95 -7.02
CA ALA A 31 2.20 -5.55 -8.22
C ALA A 31 3.67 -5.15 -8.43
N LEU A 32 4.41 -5.98 -9.16
CA LEU A 32 5.79 -5.75 -9.59
C LEU A 32 5.90 -6.06 -11.10
N PRO A 33 5.32 -5.21 -11.95
CA PRO A 33 5.43 -5.39 -13.40
C PRO A 33 6.90 -5.37 -13.85
N ALA A 34 7.23 -6.21 -14.85
CA ALA A 34 8.61 -6.33 -15.32
C ALA A 34 9.04 -5.08 -16.10
N GLY A 35 10.09 -4.42 -15.63
CA GLY A 35 10.64 -3.22 -16.29
C GLY A 35 9.78 -1.97 -16.13
N ASP A 36 8.92 -1.94 -15.12
CA ASP A 36 7.98 -0.86 -14.87
C ASP A 36 7.89 -0.56 -13.36
N ASP A 37 7.16 0.49 -13.00
CA ASP A 37 7.08 0.99 -11.64
C ASP A 37 6.29 0.06 -10.70
N ILE A 38 6.61 0.12 -9.42
CA ILE A 38 5.95 -0.66 -8.37
C ILE A 38 4.56 -0.09 -8.13
N VAL A 39 3.54 -0.91 -8.32
CA VAL A 39 2.17 -0.55 -7.92
C VAL A 39 1.99 -0.86 -6.44
N PHE A 40 1.71 0.17 -5.65
CA PHE A 40 1.53 0.06 -4.21
C PHE A 40 0.37 0.91 -3.69
N ARG A 41 -0.03 0.66 -2.45
CA ARG A 41 -0.91 1.54 -1.69
C ARG A 41 -0.36 1.78 -0.29
N VAL A 42 -0.67 2.94 0.27
CA VAL A 42 -0.28 3.28 1.66
C VAL A 42 -1.25 2.64 2.65
N LEU A 43 -0.72 2.27 3.81
CA LEU A 43 -1.52 1.78 4.93
C LEU A 43 -1.80 2.88 5.93
N THR A 44 -2.97 2.83 6.56
CA THR A 44 -3.40 3.83 7.54
C THR A 44 -4.26 3.23 8.63
N SER A 45 -4.08 3.73 9.85
CA SER A 45 -4.99 3.50 10.99
C SER A 45 -5.78 4.77 11.36
N ARG A 46 -5.61 5.86 10.60
CA ARG A 46 -6.35 7.11 10.83
C ARG A 46 -7.83 6.90 10.54
N HIS A 47 -8.66 7.47 11.40
CA HIS A 47 -10.13 7.38 11.33
C HIS A 47 -10.68 5.95 11.36
N ALA A 48 -9.95 4.99 11.95
CA ALA A 48 -10.36 3.59 12.07
C ALA A 48 -11.83 3.41 12.51
N ARG A 49 -12.28 4.18 13.51
CA ARG A 49 -13.66 4.13 14.04
C ARG A 49 -14.74 4.60 13.06
N LEU A 50 -14.36 5.34 12.02
CA LEU A 50 -15.26 5.91 11.02
C LEU A 50 -15.20 5.15 9.69
N ARG A 51 -14.23 4.24 9.53
CA ARG A 51 -14.04 3.47 8.30
C ARG A 51 -14.91 2.21 8.35
N PRO A 52 -15.66 1.91 7.28
CA PRO A 52 -16.35 0.64 7.17
C PRO A 52 -15.39 -0.56 7.20
N SER A 53 -15.92 -1.71 7.58
CA SER A 53 -15.25 -3.00 7.35
C SER A 53 -15.33 -3.41 5.87
N GLY A 54 -14.42 -4.26 5.43
CA GLY A 54 -14.37 -4.74 4.04
C GLY A 54 -13.89 -3.69 3.06
N CYS A 55 -14.34 -3.81 1.80
CA CYS A 55 -14.00 -2.90 0.71
C CYS A 55 -14.99 -1.73 0.66
N HIS A 56 -14.50 -0.50 0.70
CA HIS A 56 -15.32 0.71 0.66
C HIS A 56 -14.70 1.74 -0.27
N HIS A 57 -15.42 2.10 -1.35
CA HIS A 57 -14.95 3.12 -2.31
C HIS A 57 -15.56 4.51 -2.04
N GLY A 58 -16.44 4.61 -1.04
CA GLY A 58 -17.15 5.85 -0.75
C GLY A 58 -16.31 6.90 -0.02
N ASN A 59 -16.75 8.15 -0.15
CA ASN A 59 -16.22 9.28 0.60
C ASN A 59 -16.68 9.26 2.07
N PRO A 60 -15.91 9.83 3.01
CA PRO A 60 -14.64 10.53 2.81
C PRO A 60 -13.40 9.63 2.96
N TYR A 61 -13.57 8.35 3.30
CA TYR A 61 -12.47 7.46 3.65
C TYR A 61 -12.50 6.16 2.85
N PRO A 62 -12.29 6.21 1.52
CA PRO A 62 -12.23 5.00 0.73
C PRO A 62 -11.04 4.16 1.23
N GLY A 63 -11.27 2.86 1.34
CA GLY A 63 -10.34 1.95 1.99
C GLY A 63 -10.78 0.49 1.95
N TYR A 64 -9.80 -0.40 2.07
CA TYR A 64 -10.03 -1.81 2.37
C TYR A 64 -9.58 -2.12 3.80
N ALA A 65 -10.46 -2.68 4.62
CA ALA A 65 -10.14 -3.09 5.99
C ALA A 65 -9.20 -4.31 5.99
N LEU A 66 -7.92 -4.08 6.29
CA LEU A 66 -6.87 -5.10 6.29
C LEU A 66 -6.80 -5.88 7.62
N GLY A 67 -7.45 -5.36 8.66
CA GLY A 67 -7.36 -5.89 10.02
C GLY A 67 -6.04 -5.50 10.67
N THR A 68 -5.43 -6.44 11.41
CA THR A 68 -4.14 -6.24 12.07
C THR A 68 -3.10 -7.16 11.41
N PRO A 69 -2.25 -6.63 10.51
CA PRO A 69 -1.28 -7.44 9.76
C PRO A 69 -0.19 -8.08 10.64
N GLY A 70 0.05 -7.55 11.84
CA GLY A 70 1.08 -8.03 12.75
C GLY A 70 2.41 -7.29 12.59
N GLY A 71 3.44 -7.76 13.32
CA GLY A 71 4.71 -7.05 13.44
C GLY A 71 4.53 -5.69 14.11
N GLU A 72 4.98 -4.63 13.45
CA GLU A 72 4.86 -3.25 13.94
C GLU A 72 3.46 -2.67 13.77
N LEU A 73 2.63 -3.30 12.93
CA LEU A 73 1.24 -2.90 12.69
C LEU A 73 0.32 -3.61 13.68
N SER A 74 0.33 -3.12 14.93
CA SER A 74 -0.48 -3.66 16.04
C SER A 74 -1.90 -3.10 16.11
N LYS A 75 -2.26 -2.15 15.26
CA LYS A 75 -3.58 -1.51 15.21
C LYS A 75 -4.39 -1.98 14.00
N PRO A 76 -5.73 -1.95 14.06
CA PRO A 76 -6.57 -2.04 12.88
C PRO A 76 -6.08 -1.08 11.80
N THR A 77 -5.88 -1.61 10.60
CA THR A 77 -5.21 -0.97 9.49
C THR A 77 -6.06 -1.12 8.23
N TRP A 78 -6.05 -0.09 7.39
CA TRP A 78 -6.71 -0.07 6.10
C TRP A 78 -5.69 0.18 4.99
N VAL A 79 -5.94 -0.42 3.83
CA VAL A 79 -5.35 0.02 2.56
C VAL A 79 -6.06 1.29 2.15
N ASP A 80 -5.34 2.39 1.94
CA ASP A 80 -5.90 3.64 1.43
C ASP A 80 -6.16 3.49 -0.07
N LEU A 81 -7.37 3.84 -0.51
CA LEU A 81 -7.79 3.69 -1.91
C LEU A 81 -7.77 5.00 -2.69
N ARG A 82 -7.37 6.11 -2.05
CA ARG A 82 -7.20 7.42 -2.69
C ARG A 82 -6.06 7.40 -3.73
N PRO A 83 -5.96 8.42 -4.59
CA PRO A 83 -4.97 8.45 -5.66
C PRO A 83 -3.56 8.33 -5.10
N GLN A 84 -2.76 7.49 -5.74
CA GLN A 84 -1.36 7.27 -5.39
C GLN A 84 -0.59 6.93 -6.66
N ASP A 85 0.48 7.68 -6.89
CA ASP A 85 1.42 7.41 -7.98
C ASP A 85 2.18 6.12 -7.71
N ASP A 86 2.59 5.45 -8.79
CA ASP A 86 3.46 4.28 -8.72
C ASP A 86 4.86 4.67 -8.20
N TYR A 87 5.60 3.68 -7.67
CA TYR A 87 6.93 3.92 -7.09
C TYR A 87 8.02 3.42 -8.05
N ASP A 88 8.93 4.31 -8.45
CA ASP A 88 10.11 3.93 -9.22
C ASP A 88 10.88 2.77 -8.54
N ALA A 89 11.04 1.67 -9.27
CA ALA A 89 11.60 0.44 -8.73
C ALA A 89 13.06 0.59 -8.30
N ASP A 90 13.87 1.35 -9.05
CA ASP A 90 15.28 1.57 -8.76
C ASP A 90 15.46 2.47 -7.53
N VAL A 91 14.62 3.51 -7.40
CA VAL A 91 14.58 4.37 -6.22
C VAL A 91 14.17 3.57 -4.99
N PHE A 92 13.13 2.73 -5.10
CA PHE A 92 12.68 1.89 -3.99
C PHE A 92 13.79 0.92 -3.56
N LEU A 93 14.44 0.23 -4.50
CA LEU A 93 15.57 -0.67 -4.22
C LEU A 93 16.74 0.08 -3.60
N GLY A 94 17.06 1.28 -4.09
CA GLY A 94 18.10 2.15 -3.54
C GLY A 94 17.82 2.50 -2.07
N ARG A 95 16.58 2.86 -1.75
CA ARG A 95 16.14 3.16 -0.37
C ARG A 95 16.12 1.92 0.51
N LEU A 96 15.71 0.77 -0.02
CA LEU A 96 15.77 -0.52 0.69
C LEU A 96 17.20 -0.89 1.07
N ARG A 97 18.18 -0.70 0.16
CA ARG A 97 19.61 -0.95 0.44
C ARG A 97 20.20 0.04 1.45
N LYS A 98 19.74 1.28 1.44
CA LYS A 98 20.17 2.33 2.39
C LYS A 98 19.49 2.20 3.77
N GLY A 99 18.47 1.35 3.89
CA GLY A 99 17.72 1.14 5.12
C GLY A 99 16.63 2.17 5.41
N SER A 100 16.38 3.14 4.53
CA SER A 100 15.29 4.13 4.69
C SER A 100 13.92 3.59 4.26
N ILE A 101 13.92 2.45 3.57
CA ILE A 101 12.77 1.56 3.45
C ILE A 101 13.19 0.21 4.05
N ARG A 102 12.31 -0.42 4.82
CA ARG A 102 12.56 -1.73 5.43
C ARG A 102 11.33 -2.63 5.35
N PHE A 103 11.57 -3.92 5.13
CA PHE A 103 10.52 -4.93 5.15
C PHE A 103 9.98 -5.10 6.57
N VAL A 104 8.66 -5.16 6.72
CA VAL A 104 7.97 -5.26 8.01
C VAL A 104 7.27 -6.61 8.15
N ALA A 105 6.46 -6.98 7.16
CA ALA A 105 5.66 -8.19 7.20
C ALA A 105 5.28 -8.66 5.79
N GLN A 106 4.93 -9.93 5.67
CA GLN A 106 4.28 -10.49 4.48
C GLN A 106 2.80 -10.65 4.76
N LEU A 107 1.95 -10.08 3.92
CA LEU A 107 0.51 -10.30 4.00
C LEU A 107 0.16 -11.71 3.52
N ASP A 108 -0.76 -12.38 4.20
CA ASP A 108 -1.26 -13.69 3.76
C ASP A 108 -2.01 -13.59 2.44
N ALA A 109 -2.08 -14.71 1.71
CA ALA A 109 -2.59 -14.75 0.35
C ALA A 109 -4.08 -14.36 0.25
N GLU A 110 -4.89 -14.70 1.26
CA GLU A 110 -6.32 -14.41 1.28
C GLU A 110 -6.55 -12.90 1.42
N ARG A 111 -5.94 -12.30 2.46
CA ARG A 111 -6.03 -10.85 2.69
C ARG A 111 -5.44 -10.06 1.53
N LEU A 112 -4.33 -10.53 0.96
CA LEU A 112 -3.70 -9.90 -0.19
C LEU A 112 -4.61 -9.91 -1.41
N ARG A 113 -5.22 -11.05 -1.75
CA ARG A 113 -6.13 -11.15 -2.90
C ARG A 113 -7.33 -10.24 -2.73
N ALA A 114 -7.91 -10.19 -1.53
CA ALA A 114 -9.04 -9.30 -1.23
C ALA A 114 -8.64 -7.80 -1.33
N ALA A 115 -7.47 -7.44 -0.81
CA ALA A 115 -6.93 -6.09 -0.93
C ALA A 115 -6.67 -5.69 -2.40
N MET A 116 -6.06 -6.59 -3.18
CA MET A 116 -5.80 -6.39 -4.61
C MET A 116 -7.10 -6.23 -5.40
N ALA A 117 -8.10 -7.08 -5.16
CA ALA A 117 -9.40 -6.99 -5.83
C ALA A 117 -10.10 -5.65 -5.54
N CYS A 118 -10.08 -5.20 -4.28
CA CYS A 118 -10.64 -3.91 -3.89
C CYS A 118 -9.86 -2.74 -4.53
N ALA A 119 -8.53 -2.75 -4.45
CA ALA A 119 -7.70 -1.69 -5.02
C ALA A 119 -7.84 -1.57 -6.54
N ALA A 120 -7.86 -2.69 -7.26
CA ALA A 120 -8.02 -2.70 -8.72
C ALA A 120 -9.41 -2.22 -9.20
N ALA A 121 -10.38 -2.11 -8.30
CA ALA A 121 -11.73 -1.63 -8.59
C ALA A 121 -12.00 -0.22 -8.05
N ALA A 122 -11.05 0.39 -7.32
CA ALA A 122 -11.23 1.71 -6.75
C ALA A 122 -11.24 2.80 -7.84
N ASP A 123 -12.08 3.82 -7.64
CA ASP A 123 -12.30 4.92 -8.60
C ASP A 123 -11.01 5.68 -8.92
N ASP A 124 -10.10 5.80 -7.94
CA ASP A 124 -8.83 6.51 -8.03
C ASP A 124 -7.65 5.62 -8.51
N THR A 125 -7.93 4.39 -8.94
CA THR A 125 -6.92 3.49 -9.51
C THR A 125 -6.92 3.62 -11.03
N SER A 126 -5.75 3.94 -11.60
CA SER A 126 -5.63 4.09 -13.06
C SER A 126 -5.86 2.75 -13.78
N ASN A 127 -6.25 2.81 -15.06
CA ASN A 127 -6.42 1.61 -15.89
C ASN A 127 -5.12 0.77 -15.97
N HIS A 128 -3.97 1.44 -15.97
CA HIS A 128 -2.67 0.80 -15.95
C HIS A 128 -2.46 0.04 -14.63
N GLN A 129 -2.61 0.72 -13.49
CA GLN A 129 -2.47 0.11 -12.16
C GLN A 129 -3.43 -1.08 -11.98
N ALA A 130 -4.70 -0.90 -12.36
CA ALA A 130 -5.71 -1.94 -12.26
C ALA A 130 -5.34 -3.19 -13.09
N ARG A 131 -4.74 -3.01 -14.27
CA ARG A 131 -4.24 -4.13 -15.09
C ARG A 131 -3.09 -4.83 -14.39
N CYS A 132 -2.07 -4.10 -13.96
CA CYS A 132 -0.89 -4.67 -13.28
C CYS A 132 -1.27 -5.45 -12.01
N ILE A 133 -2.22 -4.94 -11.22
CA ILE A 133 -2.75 -5.64 -10.04
C ILE A 133 -3.48 -6.93 -10.44
N ARG A 134 -4.30 -6.92 -11.50
CA ARG A 134 -5.01 -8.11 -11.98
C ARG A 134 -4.08 -9.16 -12.54
N ASP A 135 -3.05 -8.76 -13.27
CA ASP A 135 -2.03 -9.67 -13.79
C ASP A 135 -1.26 -10.33 -12.63
N ALA A 136 -0.91 -9.55 -11.59
CA ALA A 136 -0.28 -10.07 -10.38
C ALA A 136 -1.17 -11.03 -9.56
N MET A 137 -2.51 -10.94 -9.68
CA MET A 137 -3.43 -11.89 -9.05
C MET A 137 -3.55 -13.23 -9.81
N ALA A 138 -3.26 -13.23 -11.11
CA ALA A 138 -3.43 -14.38 -12.00
C ALA A 138 -2.18 -15.26 -12.11
N GLY A 139 -1.00 -14.72 -11.81
CA GLY A 139 0.26 -15.45 -11.69
C GLY A 139 0.42 -16.13 -10.33
#